data_AF-A0A679ITI9-F1
#
_entry.id   AF-A0A679ITI9-F1
#
_cell.length_a   1.000
_cell.length_b   1.000
_cell.length_c   1.000
_cell.angle_alpha   90.00
_cell.angle_beta   90.00
_cell.angle_gamma   90.00
#
_symmetry.space_group_name_H-M   'P 1'
#
loop_
_entity.id
_entity.type
_entity.pdbx_description
1 polymer ?
#
loop_
_entity_poly.entity_id
_entity_poly.type
_entity_poly.pdbx_seq_one_letter_code
_entity_poly.pdbx_strand_id
1 'polypeptide(L)' 'MVRGQTVRGNAAVIEAHVPLKEMFGYIGNLRALSSGRAQYTMQFDHYAVAPASGAATLMKS' A
#
# COMPACT_ATOMS: atom_id res chain seq x y z
N MET A 1 -2.40 -6.13 3.44
CA MET A 1 -3.18 -6.45 4.67
C MET A 1 -3.14 -5.27 5.61
N VAL A 2 -4.30 -4.84 6.13
CA VAL A 2 -4.40 -3.77 7.16
C VAL A 2 -4.00 -4.36 8.51
N ARG A 3 -3.09 -3.67 9.22
CA ARG A 3 -2.62 -4.05 10.56
C ARG A 3 -3.37 -3.31 11.66
N GLY A 4 -3.74 -2.07 11.41
CA GLY A 4 -4.33 -1.20 12.42
C GLY A 4 -5.00 0.01 11.79
N GLN A 5 -6.01 0.50 12.51
CA GLN A 5 -6.71 1.72 12.20
C GLN A 5 -6.90 2.50 13.50
N THR A 6 -6.45 3.74 13.50
CA THR A 6 -6.67 4.67 14.63
C THR A 6 -7.25 5.98 14.13
N VAL A 7 -7.84 6.75 15.03
CA VAL A 7 -8.41 8.07 14.72
C VAL A 7 -7.53 9.12 15.38
N ARG A 8 -7.08 10.10 14.60
CA ARG A 8 -6.29 11.24 15.05
C ARG A 8 -7.02 12.53 14.70
N GLY A 9 -7.76 13.06 15.67
CA GLY A 9 -8.66 14.19 15.46
C GLY A 9 -9.77 13.82 14.47
N ASN A 10 -9.81 14.51 13.34
CA ASN A 10 -10.75 14.29 12.24
C ASN A 10 -10.18 13.41 11.11
N ALA A 11 -8.99 12.84 11.27
CA ALA A 11 -8.36 11.95 10.30
C ALA A 11 -8.34 10.49 10.78
N ALA A 12 -8.57 9.55 9.86
CA ALA A 12 -8.27 8.14 10.07
C ALA A 12 -6.82 7.85 9.66
N VAL A 13 -6.09 7.14 10.50
CA VAL A 13 -4.72 6.67 10.22
C VAL A 13 -4.78 5.16 10.04
N ILE A 14 -4.31 4.69 8.89
CA ILE A 14 -4.32 3.28 8.50
C ILE A 14 -2.88 2.79 8.38
N GLU A 15 -2.57 1.71 9.08
CA GLU A 15 -1.30 0.99 8.94
C GLU A 15 -1.55 -0.32 8.19
N ALA A 16 -0.76 -0.57 7.15
CA ALA A 16 -0.92 -1.76 6.32
C ALA A 16 0.41 -2.23 5.74
N HIS A 17 0.56 -3.55 5.59
CA HIS A 17 1.58 -4.13 4.72
C HIS A 17 1.03 -4.27 3.31
N VAL A 18 1.79 -3.77 2.35
CA VAL A 18 1.45 -3.79 0.93
C VAL A 18 2.69 -4.21 0.15
N PRO A 19 2.55 -5.10 -0.86
CA PRO A 19 3.65 -5.41 -1.76
C PRO A 19 4.14 -4.15 -2.45
N LEU A 20 5.46 -3.91 -2.45
CA LEU A 20 6.05 -2.70 -3.04
C LEU A 20 5.64 -2.47 -4.50
N LYS A 21 5.49 -3.56 -5.28
CA LYS A 21 5.07 -3.51 -6.69
C LYS A 21 3.69 -2.88 -6.90
N GLU A 22 2.82 -2.90 -5.90
CA GLU A 22 1.46 -2.33 -5.97
C GLU A 22 1.45 -0.83 -5.69
N MET A 23 2.55 -0.28 -5.17
CA MET A 23 2.64 1.12 -4.76
C MET A 23 3.08 2.05 -5.90
N PHE A 24 3.55 1.50 -7.03
CA PHE A 24 3.84 2.28 -8.24
C PHE A 24 2.54 2.91 -8.77
N GLY A 25 2.51 4.25 -8.87
CA GLY A 25 1.32 5.00 -9.31
C GLY A 25 0.21 5.16 -8.26
N TYR A 26 0.33 4.54 -7.08
CA TYR A 26 -0.70 4.57 -6.04
C TYR A 26 -1.07 5.98 -5.57
N ILE A 27 -0.10 6.91 -5.57
CA ILE A 27 -0.34 8.32 -5.19
C ILE A 27 -1.47 8.97 -5.98
N GLY A 28 -1.67 8.61 -7.26
CA GLY A 28 -2.76 9.12 -8.09
C GLY A 28 -4.12 8.67 -7.56
N ASN A 29 -4.26 7.37 -7.31
CA ASN A 29 -5.47 6.77 -6.74
C ASN A 29 -5.78 7.35 -5.37
N LEU A 30 -4.78 7.48 -4.50
CA LEU A 30 -4.96 8.05 -3.17
C LEU A 30 -5.46 9.50 -3.23
N ARG A 31 -4.90 10.32 -4.12
CA ARG A 31 -5.34 11.70 -4.32
C ARG A 31 -6.78 11.77 -4.84
N ALA A 32 -7.15 10.91 -5.79
CA ALA A 32 -8.52 10.85 -6.30
C ALA A 32 -9.52 10.49 -5.20
N LEU A 33 -9.25 9.44 -4.41
CA LEU A 33 -10.12 8.97 -3.33
C LEU A 33 -10.25 9.97 -2.17
N SER A 34 -9.19 10.70 -1.87
CA SER A 34 -9.16 11.62 -0.73
C SER A 34 -9.46 13.08 -1.09
N SER A 35 -9.82 13.35 -2.36
CA SER A 35 -9.89 14.70 -2.90
C SER A 35 -8.60 15.51 -2.61
N GLY A 36 -7.44 14.85 -2.71
CA GLY A 36 -6.12 15.43 -2.52
C GLY A 36 -5.67 15.63 -1.06
N ARG A 37 -6.46 15.21 -0.07
CA ARG A 37 -6.18 15.48 1.35
C ARG A 37 -5.40 14.40 2.07
N ALA A 38 -5.36 13.17 1.54
CA ALA A 38 -4.62 12.09 2.17
C ALA A 38 -3.12 12.17 1.85
N GLN A 39 -2.32 11.67 2.79
CA GLN A 39 -0.87 11.53 2.70
C GLN A 39 -0.50 10.12 3.14
N TYR A 40 0.65 9.62 2.69
CA TYR A 40 1.19 8.35 3.12
C TYR A 40 2.72 8.40 3.19
N THR A 41 3.28 7.53 4.03
CA THR A 41 4.72 7.24 4.07
C THR A 41 4.90 5.73 3.88
N MET A 42 6.06 5.33 3.38
CA MET A 42 6.41 3.92 3.23
C MET A 42 7.77 3.65 3.84
N GLN A 43 7.90 2.51 4.50
CA GLN A 43 9.15 2.00 5.01
C GLN A 43 9.28 0.53 4.60
N PHE A 44 10.48 0.12 4.21
CA PHE A 44 10.76 -1.30 3.97
C PHE A 44 10.59 -2.09 5.27
N ASP A 45 9.93 -3.24 5.18
CA ASP A 45 9.65 -4.11 6.32
C ASP A 45 10.38 -5.46 6.17
N HIS A 46 9.98 -6.28 5.20
CA HIS A 46 10.61 -7.58 4.91
C HIS A 46 10.39 -8.05 3.46
N TYR A 47 11.09 -9.11 3.08
CA TYR A 47 10.77 -9.90 1.89
C TYR A 47 9.76 -10.98 2.21
N ALA A 48 8.71 -11.09 1.40
CA ALA A 48 7.72 -12.16 1.49
C ALA A 48 7.70 -12.98 0.21
N VAL A 49 7.30 -14.25 0.31
CA VAL A 49 7.06 -15.10 -0.86
C VAL A 49 5.98 -14.44 -1.71
N ALA A 50 6.24 -14.32 -3.02
CA ALA A 50 5.25 -13.78 -3.94
C ALA A 50 3.98 -14.64 -3.90
N PRO A 51 2.78 -14.03 -3.87
CA PRO A 51 1.54 -14.79 -4.00
C PRO A 51 1.59 -15.65 -5.25
N ALA A 52 1.05 -16.89 -5.19
CA ALA A 52 1.10 -17.84 -6.30
C ALA A 52 0.56 -17.27 -7.63
N SER A 53 -0.41 -16.34 -7.55
CA SER A 53 -0.97 -15.62 -8.70
C SER A 53 -0.04 -14.59 -9.35
N GLY A 54 0.97 -14.09 -8.63
CA GLY A 54 1.93 -13.08 -9.12
C GLY A 54 3.36 -13.58 -9.31
N ALA A 55 3.72 -14.73 -8.73
CA ALA A 55 5.05 -15.32 -8.87
C ALA A 55 5.33 -15.74 -10.33
N ALA A 56 4.33 -16.32 -11.00
CA ALA A 56 4.44 -16.76 -12.39
C ALA A 56 4.70 -15.62 -13.38
N THR A 57 4.21 -14.40 -13.09
CA THR A 57 4.37 -13.23 -13.95
C THR A 57 5.76 -12.62 -13.86
N LEU A 58 6.44 -12.73 -12.71
CA LEU A 58 7.79 -12.20 -12.51
C LEU A 58 8.90 -13.14 -13.04
N MET A 59 8.62 -14.45 -13.13
CA MET A 59 9.58 -15.45 -13.62
C MET A 59 9.60 -15.58 -15.16
N LYS A 60 8.69 -14.90 -15.87
CA LYS A 60 8.68 -14.82 -17.33
C LYS A 60 9.18 -13.44 -17.76
N SER A 61 10.49 -13.27 -17.86
CA SER A 61 11.11 -12.18 -18.63
C SER A 61 12.52 -12.57 -19.05
#